data_AF-A0A1W1IGW7-F1
#
_entry.id   AF-A0A1W1IGW7-F1
#
_cell.length_a   1.000
_cell.length_b   1.000
_cell.length_c   1.000
_cell.angle_alpha   90.00
_cell.angle_beta   90.00
_cell.angle_gamma   90.00
#
_symmetry.space_group_name_H-M   'P 1'
#
loop_
_entity.id
_entity.type
_entity.pdbx_description
1 polymer ?
#
loop_
_entity_poly.entity_id
_entity_poly.type
_entity_poly.pdbx_seq_one_letter_code
_entity_poly.pdbx_strand_id
1 'polypeptide(L)'
;MTRKNVLIFPGGEYSASQIYFSLHNSLQYRPILGSSRSDHSEFISKDAITDLPFIYEEHFIEALNQVIQNESIDFIIPAHDTAAFSLMERQDEIRATVVCSPFKTAELCRYKSKTYEQLKSFPFVPKTYDMAQGDAEFPLFAKNDVGSGSRDAFVISSAEQLEKLLDPKISYVLCEYLPGEEITVDCFTNSKRELLFAQPRTRSRIFNGISARSTTITMTEEIKRIAEALSSEIEFRGYWFFQCKKDKDGQYKLLEISTRFAGTYGVSKNLDVNLPLLALCDFDGMDVDITPNKYEITADKNYIDRYKLNLRYERVYVGFDDTIVFNQEKHNTQMMQFLYQCLNENKEIVLITKHAPDIRETLKKQHLNEDLFAGIIEVPENSEKYVFMDNSKPSIFIDHAYAERKRVKEQLGIPTFGVSNVECLLDWS
;
A
#
# COMPACT_ATOMS: atom_id res chain seq x y z
N MET A 1 5.84 -19.78 -17.99
CA MET A 1 4.66 -20.07 -17.16
C MET A 1 3.72 -18.88 -17.28
N THR A 2 2.42 -19.12 -17.44
CA THR A 2 1.41 -18.05 -17.40
C THR A 2 1.32 -17.55 -15.96
N ARG A 3 1.30 -16.22 -15.75
CA ARG A 3 1.09 -15.65 -14.41
C ARG A 3 -0.32 -16.02 -13.91
N LYS A 4 -0.45 -16.30 -12.62
CA LYS A 4 -1.74 -16.45 -11.94
C LYS A 4 -2.31 -15.08 -11.58
N ASN A 5 -3.59 -14.85 -11.82
CA ASN A 5 -4.20 -13.55 -11.59
C ASN A 5 -4.72 -13.45 -10.15
N VAL A 6 -4.44 -12.32 -9.50
CA VAL A 6 -4.73 -12.09 -8.08
C VAL A 6 -5.58 -10.84 -7.94
N LEU A 7 -6.85 -10.99 -7.57
CA LEU A 7 -7.73 -9.87 -7.30
C LEU A 7 -7.48 -9.33 -5.88
N ILE A 8 -7.18 -8.04 -5.74
CA ILE A 8 -7.04 -7.36 -4.45
C ILE A 8 -8.32 -6.54 -4.23
N PHE A 9 -9.09 -6.89 -3.20
CA PHE A 9 -10.40 -6.29 -2.96
C PHE A 9 -10.59 -5.88 -1.49
N PRO A 10 -11.12 -4.67 -1.19
CA PRO A 10 -11.36 -3.56 -2.12
C PRO A 10 -10.05 -2.84 -2.51
N GLY A 11 -9.95 -2.42 -3.77
CA GLY A 11 -8.74 -1.88 -4.40
C GLY A 11 -8.43 -0.43 -4.01
N GLY A 12 -9.43 0.32 -3.55
CA GLY A 12 -9.28 1.71 -3.09
C GLY A 12 -8.66 1.88 -1.71
N GLU A 13 -8.45 0.79 -0.97
CA GLU A 13 -7.82 0.84 0.35
C GLU A 13 -6.33 1.10 0.24
N TYR A 14 -5.78 1.82 1.22
CA TYR A 14 -4.34 2.09 1.25
C TYR A 14 -3.50 0.79 1.33
N SER A 15 -3.99 -0.21 2.06
CA SER A 15 -3.38 -1.55 2.11
C SER A 15 -3.37 -2.21 0.73
N ALA A 16 -4.42 -2.04 -0.09
CA ALA A 16 -4.51 -2.61 -1.42
C ALA A 16 -3.41 -2.08 -2.36
N SER A 17 -3.14 -0.77 -2.32
CA SER A 17 -2.04 -0.18 -3.11
C SER A 17 -0.68 -0.77 -2.70
N GLN A 18 -0.44 -0.99 -1.40
CA GLN A 18 0.79 -1.62 -0.94
C GLN A 18 0.91 -3.06 -1.43
N ILE A 19 -0.17 -3.84 -1.39
CA ILE A 19 -0.22 -5.22 -1.89
C ILE A 19 0.10 -5.23 -3.38
N TYR A 20 -0.54 -4.35 -4.18
CA TYR A 20 -0.28 -4.21 -5.62
C TYR A 20 1.20 -3.97 -5.91
N PHE A 21 1.82 -2.95 -5.29
CA PHE A 21 3.23 -2.64 -5.50
C PHE A 21 4.19 -3.69 -4.89
N SER A 22 3.69 -4.63 -4.09
CA SER A 22 4.48 -5.78 -3.63
C SER A 22 4.47 -6.93 -4.63
N LEU A 23 3.54 -6.92 -5.59
CA LEU A 23 3.29 -8.02 -6.52
C LEU A 23 3.44 -7.64 -7.99
N HIS A 24 3.38 -6.35 -8.37
CA HIS A 24 3.22 -5.93 -9.78
C HIS A 24 4.34 -6.41 -10.72
N ASN A 25 5.56 -6.57 -10.20
CA ASN A 25 6.71 -7.09 -10.94
C ASN A 25 6.92 -8.61 -10.75
N SER A 26 6.00 -9.32 -10.09
CA SER A 26 6.10 -10.76 -9.89
C SER A 26 6.00 -11.50 -11.22
N LEU A 27 6.90 -12.47 -11.42
CA LEU A 27 6.87 -13.35 -12.59
C LEU A 27 5.82 -14.45 -12.48
N GLN A 28 5.26 -14.67 -11.28
CA GLN A 28 4.32 -15.74 -10.98
C GLN A 28 2.88 -15.23 -10.78
N TYR A 29 2.73 -14.02 -10.24
CA TYR A 29 1.43 -13.47 -9.86
C TYR A 29 1.21 -12.12 -10.53
N ARG A 30 0.04 -11.90 -11.12
CA ARG A 30 -0.39 -10.61 -11.68
C ARG A 30 -1.45 -10.01 -10.76
N PRO A 31 -1.17 -8.93 -10.03
CA PRO A 31 -2.18 -8.28 -9.20
C PRO A 31 -3.16 -7.47 -10.06
N ILE A 32 -4.44 -7.52 -9.69
CA ILE A 32 -5.55 -6.76 -10.28
C ILE A 32 -6.30 -6.09 -9.13
N LEU A 33 -6.56 -4.79 -9.23
CA LEU A 33 -7.30 -4.05 -8.20
C LEU A 33 -8.79 -4.10 -8.51
N GLY A 34 -9.62 -4.50 -7.54
CA GLY A 34 -11.08 -4.56 -7.68
C GLY A 34 -11.78 -3.68 -6.65
N SER A 35 -12.69 -2.83 -7.08
CA SER A 35 -13.40 -1.84 -6.26
C SER A 35 -14.86 -1.72 -6.68
N SER A 36 -15.71 -1.27 -5.75
CA SER A 36 -17.14 -1.05 -6.01
C SER A 36 -17.49 0.35 -6.52
N ARG A 37 -16.48 1.19 -6.72
CA ARG A 37 -16.61 2.56 -7.22
C ARG A 37 -15.29 2.98 -7.84
N SER A 38 -15.34 4.01 -8.69
CA SER A 38 -14.15 4.73 -9.13
C SER A 38 -13.40 5.29 -7.92
N ASP A 39 -12.13 4.94 -7.78
CA ASP A 39 -11.26 5.34 -6.68
C ASP A 39 -9.77 5.39 -7.13
N HIS A 40 -8.85 5.46 -6.16
CA HIS A 40 -7.42 5.59 -6.44
C HIS A 40 -6.83 4.40 -7.23
N SER A 41 -7.51 3.24 -7.26
CA SER A 41 -7.06 2.08 -8.02
C SER A 41 -6.91 2.36 -9.53
N GLU A 42 -7.76 3.19 -10.13
CA GLU A 42 -7.67 3.56 -11.56
C GLU A 42 -6.42 4.40 -11.90
N PHE A 43 -5.77 4.96 -10.88
CA PHE A 43 -4.52 5.71 -11.00
C PHE A 43 -3.29 4.86 -10.69
N ILE A 44 -3.49 3.63 -10.20
CA ILE A 44 -2.43 2.65 -9.88
C ILE A 44 -2.37 1.53 -10.90
N SER A 45 -3.46 1.20 -11.61
CA SER A 45 -3.46 0.15 -12.62
C SER A 45 -4.47 0.44 -13.71
N LYS A 46 -4.08 0.18 -14.97
CA LYS A 46 -4.98 0.30 -16.14
C LYS A 46 -6.03 -0.81 -16.18
N ASP A 47 -5.74 -1.94 -15.56
CA ASP A 47 -6.63 -3.11 -15.50
C ASP A 47 -7.48 -3.10 -14.22
N ALA A 48 -7.56 -1.97 -13.51
CA ALA A 48 -8.40 -1.84 -12.32
C ALA A 48 -9.88 -1.98 -12.70
N ILE A 49 -10.60 -2.76 -11.90
CA ILE A 49 -12.04 -3.01 -12.02
C ILE A 49 -12.73 -2.16 -10.96
N THR A 50 -13.58 -1.21 -11.35
CA THR A 50 -14.16 -0.21 -10.42
C THR A 50 -15.68 -0.16 -10.39
N ASP A 51 -16.33 -1.19 -10.92
CA ASP A 51 -17.77 -1.32 -11.09
C ASP A 51 -18.37 -2.57 -10.44
N LEU A 52 -17.63 -3.24 -9.54
CA LEU A 52 -18.20 -4.33 -8.74
C LEU A 52 -19.35 -3.81 -7.85
N PRO A 53 -20.38 -4.61 -7.56
CA PRO A 53 -21.34 -4.25 -6.51
C PRO A 53 -20.64 -4.06 -5.16
N PHE A 54 -21.27 -3.38 -4.22
CA PHE A 54 -20.79 -3.37 -2.84
C PHE A 54 -20.95 -4.75 -2.20
N ILE A 55 -20.02 -5.11 -1.30
CA ILE A 55 -19.96 -6.46 -0.69
C ILE A 55 -21.22 -6.89 0.08
N TYR A 56 -22.03 -5.92 0.51
CA TYR A 56 -23.29 -6.13 1.21
C TYR A 56 -24.50 -6.29 0.27
N GLU A 57 -24.33 -6.11 -1.04
CA GLU A 57 -25.42 -6.27 -2.01
C GLU A 57 -25.63 -7.75 -2.37
N GLU A 58 -26.88 -8.15 -2.58
CA GLU A 58 -27.27 -9.55 -2.81
C GLU A 58 -26.60 -10.17 -4.05
N HIS A 59 -26.37 -9.39 -5.10
CA HIS A 59 -25.79 -9.85 -6.37
C HIS A 59 -24.25 -9.74 -6.42
N PHE A 60 -23.60 -9.40 -5.30
CA PHE A 60 -22.14 -9.23 -5.25
C PHE A 60 -21.37 -10.49 -5.66
N ILE A 61 -21.75 -11.66 -5.12
CA ILE A 61 -21.04 -12.92 -5.40
C ILE A 61 -21.21 -13.36 -6.86
N GLU A 62 -22.39 -13.13 -7.44
CA GLU A 62 -22.62 -13.39 -8.86
C GLU A 62 -21.69 -12.52 -9.73
N ALA A 63 -21.66 -11.21 -9.50
CA ALA A 63 -20.79 -10.29 -10.22
C ALA A 63 -19.30 -10.61 -10.02
N LEU A 64 -18.90 -10.93 -8.78
CA LEU A 64 -17.53 -11.35 -8.47
C LEU A 64 -17.13 -12.60 -9.26
N ASN A 65 -18.01 -13.60 -9.34
CA ASN A 65 -17.76 -14.81 -10.11
C ASN A 65 -17.69 -14.58 -11.63
N GLN A 66 -18.43 -13.59 -12.16
CA GLN A 66 -18.28 -13.16 -13.55
C GLN A 66 -16.90 -12.54 -13.79
N VAL A 67 -16.44 -11.68 -12.89
CA VAL A 67 -15.08 -11.11 -12.94
C VAL A 67 -14.01 -12.20 -12.84
N ILE A 68 -14.16 -13.15 -11.91
CA ILE A 68 -13.25 -14.29 -11.75
C ILE A 68 -13.12 -15.07 -13.06
N GLN A 69 -14.24 -15.32 -13.74
CA GLN A 69 -14.25 -16.04 -15.00
C GLN A 69 -13.61 -15.23 -16.14
N ASN A 70 -13.99 -13.95 -16.28
CA ASN A 70 -13.52 -13.10 -17.38
C ASN A 70 -12.02 -12.81 -17.28
N GLU A 71 -11.54 -12.54 -16.07
CA GLU A 71 -10.15 -12.19 -15.80
C GLU A 71 -9.30 -13.40 -15.40
N SER A 72 -9.86 -14.61 -15.38
CA SER A 72 -9.18 -15.84 -14.94
C SER A 72 -8.49 -15.68 -13.58
N ILE A 73 -9.22 -15.17 -12.58
CA ILE A 73 -8.69 -14.92 -11.23
C ILE A 73 -8.49 -16.25 -10.49
N ASP A 74 -7.27 -16.51 -10.04
CA ASP A 74 -6.93 -17.68 -9.23
C ASP A 74 -7.10 -17.40 -7.72
N PHE A 75 -6.72 -16.19 -7.31
CA PHE A 75 -6.65 -15.79 -5.89
C PHE A 75 -7.34 -14.46 -5.62
N ILE A 76 -7.91 -14.30 -4.43
CA ILE A 76 -8.44 -13.03 -3.93
C ILE A 76 -7.74 -12.66 -2.62
N ILE A 77 -7.16 -11.47 -2.53
CA ILE A 77 -6.59 -10.93 -1.30
C ILE A 77 -7.54 -9.87 -0.71
N PRO A 78 -8.10 -10.09 0.48
CA PRO A 78 -8.90 -9.07 1.16
C PRO A 78 -7.99 -7.96 1.72
N ALA A 79 -8.24 -6.72 1.31
CA ALA A 79 -7.49 -5.55 1.75
C ALA A 79 -8.05 -4.92 3.05
N HIS A 80 -9.24 -5.35 3.50
CA HIS A 80 -9.95 -4.79 4.67
C HIS A 80 -10.65 -5.88 5.48
N ASP A 81 -10.85 -5.66 6.78
CA ASP A 81 -11.43 -6.64 7.72
C ASP A 81 -12.86 -7.06 7.34
N THR A 82 -13.70 -6.11 6.88
CA THR A 82 -15.04 -6.43 6.34
C THR A 82 -14.97 -7.34 5.12
N ALA A 83 -13.99 -7.13 4.23
CA ALA A 83 -13.81 -7.97 3.06
C ALA A 83 -13.30 -9.35 3.44
N ALA A 84 -12.34 -9.44 4.36
CA ALA A 84 -11.84 -10.71 4.89
C ALA A 84 -12.98 -11.53 5.50
N PHE A 85 -13.80 -10.92 6.36
CA PHE A 85 -14.96 -11.58 6.96
C PHE A 85 -15.97 -12.06 5.90
N SER A 86 -16.46 -11.16 5.04
CA SER A 86 -17.60 -11.48 4.15
C SER A 86 -17.20 -12.36 2.96
N LEU A 87 -15.94 -12.31 2.51
CA LEU A 87 -15.44 -13.23 1.48
C LEU A 87 -15.21 -14.62 2.07
N MET A 88 -14.64 -14.73 3.28
CA MET A 88 -14.44 -16.03 3.91
C MET A 88 -15.76 -16.68 4.33
N GLU A 89 -16.77 -15.90 4.72
CA GLU A 89 -18.13 -16.40 5.01
C GLU A 89 -18.74 -17.12 3.80
N ARG A 90 -18.44 -16.64 2.59
CA ARG A 90 -19.00 -17.14 1.33
C ARG A 90 -17.96 -17.81 0.43
N GLN A 91 -16.85 -18.28 0.99
CA GLN A 91 -15.74 -18.88 0.22
C GLN A 91 -16.21 -20.04 -0.67
N ASP A 92 -17.16 -20.85 -0.20
CA ASP A 92 -17.69 -22.00 -0.96
C ASP A 92 -18.49 -21.58 -2.21
N GLU A 93 -18.96 -20.33 -2.27
CA GLU A 93 -19.68 -19.76 -3.41
C GLU A 93 -18.75 -19.03 -4.40
N ILE A 94 -17.50 -18.78 -4.00
CA ILE A 94 -16.52 -18.01 -4.76
C ILE A 94 -15.61 -18.95 -5.56
N ARG A 95 -15.52 -18.75 -6.87
CA ARG A 95 -14.76 -19.59 -7.80
C ARG A 95 -13.24 -19.33 -7.82
N ALA A 96 -12.72 -18.72 -6.77
CA ALA A 96 -11.30 -18.39 -6.59
C ALA A 96 -10.92 -18.59 -5.12
N THR A 97 -9.64 -18.79 -4.85
CA THR A 97 -9.16 -19.01 -3.48
C THR A 97 -8.98 -17.67 -2.77
N VAL A 98 -9.69 -17.42 -1.67
CA VAL A 98 -9.46 -16.24 -0.82
C VAL A 98 -8.23 -16.51 0.05
N VAL A 99 -7.22 -15.67 -0.10
CA VAL A 99 -5.94 -15.72 0.61
C VAL A 99 -6.11 -15.05 1.98
N CYS A 100 -6.76 -15.77 2.89
CA CYS A 100 -7.03 -15.32 4.25
C CYS A 100 -7.13 -16.52 5.22
N SER A 101 -7.01 -16.25 6.51
CA SER A 101 -7.26 -17.27 7.53
C SER A 101 -8.73 -17.77 7.46
N PRO A 102 -9.03 -19.00 7.96
CA PRO A 102 -10.37 -19.57 7.92
C PRO A 102 -11.47 -18.65 8.46
N PHE A 103 -12.72 -18.84 8.00
CA PHE A 103 -13.86 -17.98 8.37
C PHE A 103 -13.99 -17.77 9.88
N LYS A 104 -13.87 -18.83 10.69
CA LYS A 104 -13.93 -18.72 12.16
C LYS A 104 -12.88 -17.76 12.74
N THR A 105 -11.68 -17.75 12.17
CA THR A 105 -10.60 -16.84 12.58
C THR A 105 -10.85 -15.41 12.10
N ALA A 106 -11.32 -15.24 10.86
CA ALA A 106 -11.72 -13.93 10.34
C ALA A 106 -12.88 -13.32 11.17
N GLU A 107 -13.88 -14.13 11.53
CA GLU A 107 -14.96 -13.75 12.45
C GLU A 107 -14.42 -13.37 13.82
N LEU A 108 -13.58 -14.21 14.42
CA LEU A 108 -12.99 -13.92 15.74
C LEU A 108 -12.29 -12.56 15.74
N CYS A 109 -11.45 -12.29 14.73
CA CYS A 109 -10.71 -11.05 14.60
C CYS A 109 -11.61 -9.84 14.26
N ARG A 110 -12.79 -10.09 13.66
CA ARG A 110 -13.74 -9.02 13.31
C ARG A 110 -14.42 -8.42 14.54
N TYR A 111 -14.68 -9.24 15.56
CA TYR A 111 -15.37 -8.85 16.79
C TYR A 111 -14.39 -8.87 17.97
N LYS A 112 -14.07 -7.68 18.50
CA LYS A 112 -13.18 -7.53 19.66
C LYS A 112 -13.72 -8.24 20.90
N SER A 113 -15.04 -8.24 21.09
CA SER A 113 -15.75 -8.96 22.14
C SER A 113 -15.47 -10.47 22.09
N LYS A 114 -15.63 -11.10 20.91
CA LYS A 114 -15.32 -12.51 20.70
C LYS A 114 -13.84 -12.82 20.94
N THR A 115 -12.94 -11.97 20.42
CA THR A 115 -11.49 -12.10 20.64
C THR A 115 -11.15 -12.11 22.14
N TYR A 116 -11.70 -11.17 22.89
CA TYR A 116 -11.44 -11.07 24.33
C TYR A 116 -12.06 -12.20 25.13
N GLU A 117 -13.27 -12.62 24.79
CA GLU A 117 -13.91 -13.76 25.44
C GLU A 117 -13.11 -15.05 25.24
N GLN A 118 -12.63 -15.30 24.01
CA GLN A 118 -11.81 -16.49 23.72
C GLN A 118 -10.46 -16.47 24.46
N LEU A 119 -9.86 -15.29 24.61
CA LEU A 119 -8.52 -15.13 25.18
C LEU A 119 -8.52 -14.72 26.66
N LYS A 120 -9.68 -14.66 27.33
CA LYS A 120 -9.85 -14.05 28.67
C LYS A 120 -8.95 -14.61 29.78
N SER A 121 -8.44 -15.83 29.62
CA SER A 121 -7.52 -16.46 30.57
C SER A 121 -6.09 -15.92 30.48
N PHE A 122 -5.74 -15.21 29.40
CA PHE A 122 -4.40 -14.70 29.17
C PHE A 122 -4.20 -13.33 29.83
N PRO A 123 -3.05 -13.08 30.46
CA PRO A 123 -2.79 -11.83 31.18
C PRO A 123 -2.65 -10.61 30.27
N PHE A 124 -2.44 -10.82 28.96
CA PHE A 124 -2.36 -9.75 27.97
C PHE A 124 -3.74 -9.30 27.49
N VAL A 125 -4.85 -9.96 27.87
CA VAL A 125 -6.19 -9.43 27.57
C VAL A 125 -6.47 -8.28 28.54
N PRO A 126 -6.91 -7.09 28.05
CA PRO A 126 -7.24 -5.99 28.93
C PRO A 126 -8.47 -6.34 29.78
N LYS A 127 -8.55 -5.76 30.98
CA LYS A 127 -9.78 -5.84 31.79
C LYS A 127 -10.94 -5.23 31.00
N THR A 128 -12.01 -6.00 30.81
CA THR A 128 -13.26 -5.56 30.17
C THR A 128 -14.33 -5.28 31.21
N TYR A 129 -15.22 -4.32 30.92
CA TYR A 129 -16.29 -3.93 31.83
C TYR A 129 -17.67 -4.23 31.24
N ASP A 130 -18.58 -4.67 32.10
CA ASP A 130 -20.01 -4.81 31.80
C ASP A 130 -20.79 -3.73 32.55
N MET A 131 -21.47 -2.87 31.79
CA MET A 131 -22.23 -1.77 32.36
C MET A 131 -23.39 -2.20 33.26
N ALA A 132 -23.91 -3.41 33.07
CA ALA A 132 -24.96 -3.94 33.92
C ALA A 132 -24.47 -4.22 35.36
N GLN A 133 -23.16 -4.37 35.57
CA GLN A 133 -22.57 -4.80 36.84
C GLN A 133 -22.14 -3.65 37.75
N GLY A 134 -22.00 -2.43 37.20
CA GLY A 134 -21.73 -1.21 37.99
C GLY A 134 -20.32 -1.12 38.60
N ASP A 135 -19.36 -1.90 38.10
CA ASP A 135 -17.99 -2.04 38.61
C ASP A 135 -16.92 -1.32 37.76
N ALA A 136 -17.36 -0.41 36.88
CA ALA A 136 -16.49 0.31 35.96
C ALA A 136 -15.51 1.25 36.69
N GLU A 137 -14.21 1.09 36.42
CA GLU A 137 -13.17 2.00 36.90
C GLU A 137 -12.84 3.04 35.81
N PHE A 138 -12.80 4.32 36.20
CA PHE A 138 -12.51 5.43 35.28
C PHE A 138 -11.06 5.95 35.44
N PRO A 139 -10.40 6.39 34.36
CA PRO A 139 -10.91 6.42 32.99
C PRO A 139 -10.94 5.01 32.36
N LEU A 140 -11.97 4.76 31.54
CA LEU A 140 -12.09 3.56 30.71
C LEU A 140 -11.97 3.93 29.23
N PHE A 141 -11.83 2.91 28.39
CA PHE A 141 -11.80 3.07 26.94
C PHE A 141 -12.98 2.35 26.30
N ALA A 142 -13.80 3.07 25.55
CA ALA A 142 -14.90 2.52 24.77
C ALA A 142 -14.46 2.41 23.30
N LYS A 143 -14.74 1.28 22.67
CA LYS A 143 -14.42 1.05 21.25
C LYS A 143 -15.51 0.28 20.55
N ASN A 144 -15.80 0.65 19.30
CA ASN A 144 -16.70 -0.11 18.45
C ASN A 144 -16.16 -1.55 18.26
N ASP A 145 -17.02 -2.52 18.54
CA ASP A 145 -16.69 -3.94 18.49
C ASP A 145 -16.19 -4.36 17.09
N VAL A 146 -16.84 -3.82 16.06
CA VAL A 146 -16.65 -4.15 14.64
C VAL A 146 -15.94 -3.01 13.87
N GLY A 147 -15.46 -1.98 14.58
CA GLY A 147 -14.80 -0.81 13.97
C GLY A 147 -13.33 -1.05 13.56
N SER A 148 -12.85 -0.20 12.64
CA SER A 148 -11.44 -0.08 12.24
C SER A 148 -11.00 1.40 12.27
N GLY A 149 -9.69 1.65 12.33
CA GLY A 149 -9.11 3.00 12.21
C GLY A 149 -9.47 3.97 13.33
N SER A 150 -9.72 3.46 14.54
CA SER A 150 -10.10 4.24 15.74
C SER A 150 -11.36 5.11 15.58
N ARG A 151 -12.24 4.78 14.62
CA ARG A 151 -13.59 5.37 14.55
C ARG A 151 -14.40 4.88 15.75
N ASP A 152 -15.18 5.78 16.34
CA ASP A 152 -16.02 5.51 17.50
C ASP A 152 -15.24 4.90 18.68
N ALA A 153 -14.07 5.48 18.96
CA ALA A 153 -13.21 5.10 20.07
C ALA A 153 -12.98 6.30 21.00
N PHE A 154 -13.27 6.13 22.29
CA PHE A 154 -13.35 7.21 23.26
C PHE A 154 -12.65 6.84 24.57
N VAL A 155 -11.89 7.79 25.12
CA VAL A 155 -11.54 7.77 26.54
C VAL A 155 -12.73 8.33 27.31
N ILE A 156 -13.25 7.57 28.25
CA ILE A 156 -14.40 7.94 29.07
C ILE A 156 -13.89 8.17 30.49
N SER A 157 -14.07 9.37 31.01
CA SER A 157 -13.54 9.78 32.32
C SER A 157 -14.57 9.71 33.45
N SER A 158 -15.86 9.48 33.14
CA SER A 158 -16.93 9.34 34.14
C SER A 158 -18.15 8.59 33.60
N ALA A 159 -19.01 8.11 34.50
CA ALA A 159 -20.28 7.46 34.14
C ALA A 159 -21.20 8.39 33.33
N GLU A 160 -21.24 9.68 33.66
CA GLU A 160 -22.02 10.68 32.91
C GLU A 160 -21.52 10.82 31.46
N GLN A 161 -20.20 10.81 31.25
CA GLN A 161 -19.64 10.86 29.89
C GLN A 161 -19.99 9.61 29.09
N LEU A 162 -20.01 8.45 29.75
CA LEU A 162 -20.37 7.20 29.10
C LEU A 162 -21.79 7.25 28.51
N GLU A 163 -22.78 7.68 29.30
CA GLU A 163 -24.17 7.78 28.86
C GLU A 163 -24.35 8.75 27.69
N LYS A 164 -23.54 9.81 27.63
CA LYS A 164 -23.63 10.86 26.61
C LYS A 164 -22.93 10.51 25.30
N LEU A 165 -21.82 9.76 25.36
CA LEU A 165 -20.93 9.54 24.22
C LEU A 165 -21.24 8.26 23.43
N LEU A 166 -21.85 7.26 24.06
CA LEU A 166 -22.15 6.00 23.38
C LEU A 166 -23.42 6.12 22.55
N ASP A 167 -23.30 5.89 21.23
CA ASP A 167 -24.46 5.73 20.36
C ASP A 167 -25.14 4.38 20.65
N PRO A 168 -26.43 4.34 21.02
CA PRO A 168 -27.13 3.08 21.28
C PRO A 168 -27.23 2.14 20.06
N LYS A 169 -26.94 2.64 18.84
CA LYS A 169 -26.91 1.84 17.61
C LYS A 169 -25.57 1.13 17.38
N ILE A 170 -24.53 1.48 18.14
CA ILE A 170 -23.20 0.89 18.01
C ILE A 170 -22.95 -0.07 19.17
N SER A 171 -22.46 -1.27 18.85
CA SER A 171 -21.98 -2.20 19.86
C SER A 171 -20.59 -1.77 20.32
N TYR A 172 -20.47 -1.38 21.59
CA TYR A 172 -19.20 -0.98 22.19
C TYR A 172 -18.65 -2.08 23.10
N VAL A 173 -17.33 -2.25 23.06
CA VAL A 173 -16.55 -2.99 24.05
C VAL A 173 -15.91 -1.96 24.98
N LEU A 174 -16.10 -2.14 26.29
CA LEU A 174 -15.50 -1.29 27.31
C LEU A 174 -14.29 -2.00 27.92
N CYS A 175 -13.16 -1.31 27.98
CA CYS A 175 -11.90 -1.84 28.50
C CYS A 175 -11.22 -0.86 29.44
N GLU A 176 -10.25 -1.33 30.20
CA GLU A 176 -9.31 -0.46 30.93
C GLU A 176 -8.62 0.54 29.97
N TYR A 177 -8.36 1.73 30.48
CA TYR A 177 -7.58 2.72 29.74
C TYR A 177 -6.10 2.35 29.76
N LEU A 178 -5.49 2.24 28.58
CA LEU A 178 -4.08 1.90 28.39
C LEU A 178 -3.29 3.18 28.06
N PRO A 179 -2.49 3.74 28.98
CA PRO A 179 -1.83 5.03 28.80
C PRO A 179 -0.50 4.96 28.02
N GLY A 180 0.10 3.77 27.91
CA GLY A 180 1.46 3.62 27.42
C GLY A 180 1.59 3.48 25.91
N GLU A 181 2.76 3.03 25.47
CA GLU A 181 3.14 2.93 24.06
C GLU A 181 2.33 1.87 23.31
N GLU A 182 1.94 2.20 22.07
CA GLU A 182 1.23 1.30 21.16
C GLU A 182 2.17 0.74 20.09
N ILE A 183 2.07 -0.58 19.87
CA ILE A 183 2.83 -1.32 18.88
C ILE A 183 1.91 -2.14 17.97
N THR A 184 2.41 -2.48 16.80
CA THR A 184 1.85 -3.52 15.93
C THR A 184 2.90 -4.60 15.72
N VAL A 185 2.49 -5.85 15.68
CA VAL A 185 3.36 -6.99 15.37
C VAL A 185 2.86 -7.67 14.12
N ASP A 186 3.58 -7.47 13.01
CA ASP A 186 3.28 -8.13 11.73
C ASP A 186 3.68 -9.60 11.85
N CYS A 187 2.77 -10.53 11.52
CA CYS A 187 2.97 -11.97 11.67
C CYS A 187 2.68 -12.74 10.38
N PHE A 188 3.26 -13.93 10.26
CA PHE A 188 2.96 -14.86 9.17
C PHE A 188 2.94 -16.30 9.67
N THR A 189 1.86 -17.02 9.39
CA THR A 189 1.70 -18.44 9.73
C THR A 189 1.48 -19.25 8.46
N ASN A 190 2.24 -20.33 8.26
CA ASN A 190 2.10 -21.15 7.05
C ASN A 190 0.92 -22.15 7.14
N SER A 191 0.69 -22.89 6.06
CA SER A 191 -0.31 -23.97 5.95
C SER A 191 -0.11 -25.13 6.94
N LYS A 192 1.10 -25.28 7.51
CA LYS A 192 1.43 -26.26 8.57
C LYS A 192 1.14 -25.73 9.97
N ARG A 193 0.57 -24.52 10.09
CA ARG A 193 0.29 -23.79 11.34
C ARG A 193 1.54 -23.38 12.12
N GLU A 194 2.66 -23.21 11.42
CA GLU A 194 3.91 -22.73 12.01
C GLU A 194 3.99 -21.21 11.91
N LEU A 195 4.21 -20.52 13.02
CA LEU A 195 4.49 -19.08 13.06
C LEU A 195 5.92 -18.83 12.55
N LEU A 196 6.05 -18.41 11.30
CA LEU A 196 7.34 -18.23 10.64
C LEU A 196 7.93 -16.82 10.83
N PHE A 197 7.09 -15.83 11.09
CA PHE A 197 7.53 -14.45 11.22
C PHE A 197 6.68 -13.70 12.25
N ALA A 198 7.36 -12.88 13.06
CA ALA A 198 6.76 -11.90 13.95
C ALA A 198 7.73 -10.72 14.08
N GLN A 199 7.31 -9.52 13.68
CA GLN A 199 8.14 -8.31 13.76
C GLN A 199 7.36 -7.16 14.40
N PRO A 200 7.74 -6.72 15.61
CA PRO A 200 7.10 -5.59 16.25
C PRO A 200 7.60 -4.27 15.65
N ARG A 201 6.71 -3.28 15.64
CA ARG A 201 6.97 -1.92 15.21
C ARG A 201 6.13 -0.90 15.96
N THR A 202 6.66 0.30 16.13
CA THR A 202 5.97 1.41 16.81
C THR A 202 4.82 1.97 15.98
N ARG A 203 3.93 2.73 16.63
CA ARG A 203 2.92 3.57 15.98
C ARG A 203 3.08 5.04 16.37
N SER A 204 4.27 5.60 16.17
CA SER A 204 4.67 6.90 16.74
C SER A 204 3.90 8.12 16.17
N ARG A 205 3.32 8.01 14.97
CA ARG A 205 2.38 9.02 14.44
C ARG A 205 1.18 8.30 13.85
N ILE A 206 -0.02 8.65 14.28
CA ILE A 206 -1.29 8.15 13.74
C ILE A 206 -1.95 9.28 12.95
N PHE A 207 -2.43 8.97 11.76
CA PHE A 207 -3.16 9.89 10.90
C PHE A 207 -4.31 9.13 10.24
N ASN A 208 -5.55 9.60 10.44
CA ASN A 208 -6.78 8.94 9.97
C ASN A 208 -6.84 7.43 10.31
N GLY A 209 -6.45 7.05 11.53
CA GLY A 209 -6.48 5.66 12.00
C GLY A 209 -5.34 4.77 11.50
N ILE A 210 -4.49 5.27 10.60
CA ILE A 210 -3.33 4.54 10.06
C ILE A 210 -2.06 5.06 10.72
N SER A 211 -1.11 4.16 11.01
CA SER A 211 0.24 4.56 11.44
C SER A 211 0.96 5.24 10.27
N ALA A 212 1.08 6.57 10.36
CA ALA A 212 1.80 7.41 9.42
C ALA A 212 3.31 7.38 9.68
N ARG A 213 3.74 7.11 10.92
CA ARG A 213 5.14 6.82 11.25
C ARG A 213 5.26 5.53 12.05
N SER A 214 6.17 4.66 11.63
CA SER A 214 6.41 3.36 12.25
C SER A 214 7.87 2.98 12.12
N THR A 215 8.46 2.52 13.21
CA THR A 215 9.85 2.06 13.31
C THR A 215 9.87 0.64 13.83
N THR A 216 10.66 -0.23 13.21
CA THR A 216 10.90 -1.59 13.74
C THR A 216 11.48 -1.51 15.15
N ILE A 217 11.04 -2.39 16.05
CA ILE A 217 11.64 -2.52 17.38
C ILE A 217 12.14 -3.95 17.59
N THR A 218 13.01 -4.13 18.58
CA THR A 218 13.51 -5.45 18.96
C THR A 218 12.37 -6.31 19.50
N MET A 219 12.32 -7.57 19.08
CA MET A 219 11.42 -8.56 19.67
C MET A 219 11.81 -8.82 21.12
N THR A 220 10.91 -8.52 22.06
CA THR A 220 11.07 -8.88 23.48
C THR A 220 10.43 -10.23 23.76
N GLU A 221 10.84 -10.89 24.85
CA GLU A 221 10.23 -12.15 25.28
C GLU A 221 8.73 -12.01 25.59
N GLU A 222 8.30 -10.85 26.09
CA GLU A 222 6.87 -10.56 26.33
C GLU A 222 6.08 -10.56 25.01
N ILE A 223 6.54 -9.81 24.01
CA ILE A 223 5.86 -9.72 22.71
C ILE A 223 5.86 -11.09 22.02
N LYS A 224 6.98 -11.81 22.09
CA LYS A 224 7.11 -13.15 21.52
C LYS A 224 6.10 -14.12 22.13
N ARG A 225 5.98 -14.14 23.47
CA ARG A 225 4.99 -14.98 24.17
C ARG A 225 3.56 -14.66 23.78
N ILE A 226 3.23 -13.37 23.58
CA ILE A 226 1.90 -12.98 23.08
C ILE A 226 1.69 -13.55 21.68
N ALA A 227 2.63 -13.37 20.76
CA ALA A 227 2.52 -13.89 19.39
C ALA A 227 2.36 -15.42 19.35
N GLU A 228 3.15 -16.14 20.14
CA GLU A 228 3.10 -17.61 20.26
C GLU A 228 1.78 -18.09 20.86
N ALA A 229 1.30 -17.43 21.93
CA ALA A 229 0.01 -17.75 22.54
C ALA A 229 -1.15 -17.54 21.56
N LEU A 230 -1.18 -16.39 20.86
CA LEU A 230 -2.19 -16.12 19.84
C LEU A 230 -2.15 -17.18 18.72
N SER A 231 -0.95 -17.52 18.22
CA SER A 231 -0.80 -18.52 17.16
C SER A 231 -1.19 -19.94 17.58
N SER A 232 -1.11 -20.25 18.89
CA SER A 232 -1.54 -21.52 19.45
C SER A 232 -3.08 -21.60 19.57
N GLU A 233 -3.69 -20.54 20.08
CA GLU A 233 -5.14 -20.50 20.39
C GLU A 233 -6.02 -20.23 19.18
N ILE A 234 -5.47 -19.62 18.13
CA ILE A 234 -6.21 -19.17 16.96
C ILE A 234 -5.61 -19.80 15.70
N GLU A 235 -6.48 -20.33 14.85
CA GLU A 235 -6.07 -20.96 13.59
C GLU A 235 -5.78 -19.91 12.52
N PHE A 236 -4.54 -19.41 12.51
CA PHE A 236 -4.07 -18.51 11.46
C PHE A 236 -3.49 -19.29 10.27
N ARG A 237 -3.66 -18.69 9.08
CA ARG A 237 -2.95 -19.03 7.86
C ARG A 237 -2.70 -17.75 7.05
N GLY A 238 -1.50 -17.63 6.49
CA GLY A 238 -1.03 -16.45 5.78
C GLY A 238 -0.69 -15.31 6.73
N TYR A 239 -0.90 -14.08 6.26
CA TYR A 239 -0.60 -12.87 7.01
C TYR A 239 -1.67 -12.57 8.07
N TRP A 240 -1.22 -12.14 9.23
CA TRP A 240 -2.04 -11.55 10.27
C TRP A 240 -1.19 -10.56 11.08
N PHE A 241 -1.83 -9.76 11.93
CA PHE A 241 -1.09 -8.97 12.91
C PHE A 241 -1.92 -8.79 14.16
N PHE A 242 -1.26 -8.41 15.24
CA PHE A 242 -1.92 -7.95 16.45
C PHE A 242 -1.35 -6.60 16.89
N GLN A 243 -2.15 -5.84 17.63
CA GLN A 243 -1.75 -4.58 18.22
C GLN A 243 -1.81 -4.70 19.72
N CYS A 244 -0.80 -4.15 20.39
CA CYS A 244 -0.76 -4.07 21.84
C CYS A 244 -0.47 -2.65 22.28
N LYS A 245 -0.93 -2.30 23.48
CA LYS A 245 -0.61 -1.04 24.14
C LYS A 245 -0.25 -1.27 25.59
N LYS A 246 0.77 -0.58 26.09
CA LYS A 246 1.19 -0.72 27.48
C LYS A 246 0.14 -0.18 28.44
N ASP A 247 -0.16 -0.95 29.48
CA ASP A 247 -0.93 -0.49 30.64
C ASP A 247 -0.11 0.46 31.53
N LYS A 248 -0.67 0.88 32.65
CA LYS A 248 -0.02 1.76 33.64
C LYS A 248 1.22 1.13 34.31
N ASP A 249 1.31 -0.19 34.30
CA ASP A 249 2.40 -0.97 34.90
C ASP A 249 3.45 -1.37 33.83
N GLY A 250 3.28 -0.88 32.59
CA GLY A 250 4.20 -1.07 31.48
C GLY A 250 4.07 -2.40 30.75
N GLN A 251 3.05 -3.21 31.03
CA GLN A 251 2.79 -4.50 30.39
C GLN A 251 1.91 -4.32 29.15
N TYR A 252 2.19 -5.08 28.09
CA TYR A 252 1.41 -5.02 26.86
C TYR A 252 0.05 -5.70 27.01
N LYS A 253 -1.01 -4.95 26.69
CA LYS A 253 -2.39 -5.44 26.58
C LYS A 253 -2.86 -5.41 25.13
N LEU A 254 -3.57 -6.46 24.72
CA LEU A 254 -4.08 -6.66 23.38
C LEU A 254 -5.16 -5.64 23.04
N LEU A 255 -5.02 -4.93 21.92
CA LEU A 255 -6.01 -3.99 21.39
C LEU A 255 -6.92 -4.64 20.35
N GLU A 256 -6.31 -5.26 19.34
CA GLU A 256 -6.97 -5.93 18.22
C GLU A 256 -6.05 -6.97 17.57
N ILE A 257 -6.67 -7.90 16.85
CA ILE A 257 -6.05 -8.87 15.95
C ILE A 257 -6.76 -8.75 14.61
N SER A 258 -6.06 -8.97 13.50
CA SER A 258 -6.68 -8.94 12.18
C SER A 258 -5.94 -9.80 11.17
N THR A 259 -6.71 -10.36 10.23
CA THR A 259 -6.28 -11.31 9.20
C THR A 259 -6.17 -10.68 7.81
N ARG A 260 -6.05 -9.35 7.74
CA ARG A 260 -5.70 -8.58 6.54
C ARG A 260 -4.38 -7.86 6.73
N PHE A 261 -3.80 -7.38 5.63
CA PHE A 261 -2.56 -6.60 5.65
C PHE A 261 -2.66 -5.32 6.49
N ALA A 262 -1.74 -5.10 7.42
CA ALA A 262 -1.67 -3.84 8.15
C ALA A 262 -1.28 -2.71 7.21
N GLY A 263 -1.91 -1.53 7.32
CA GLY A 263 -1.58 -0.41 6.45
C GLY A 263 -0.09 -0.04 6.43
N THR A 264 0.72 -0.41 7.43
CA THR A 264 2.17 -0.12 7.47
C THR A 264 3.05 -1.37 7.41
N TYR A 265 2.54 -2.49 6.87
CA TYR A 265 3.36 -3.70 6.67
C TYR A 265 4.53 -3.48 5.69
N GLY A 266 4.49 -2.42 4.88
CA GLY A 266 5.63 -2.01 4.05
C GLY A 266 6.96 -1.86 4.80
N VAL A 267 6.94 -1.66 6.13
CA VAL A 267 8.13 -1.74 6.99
C VAL A 267 8.74 -3.15 6.92
N SER A 268 7.93 -4.18 7.17
CA SER A 268 8.33 -5.60 7.05
C SER A 268 8.75 -5.97 5.63
N LYS A 269 8.07 -5.43 4.60
CA LYS A 269 8.49 -5.62 3.19
C LYS A 269 9.93 -5.15 2.96
N ASN A 270 10.29 -4.00 3.50
CA ASN A 270 11.63 -3.44 3.39
C ASN A 270 12.63 -4.07 4.36
N LEU A 271 12.28 -5.14 5.07
CA LEU A 271 13.20 -6.08 5.72
C LEU A 271 13.43 -7.34 4.86
N ASP A 272 13.06 -7.30 3.58
CA ASP A 272 13.05 -8.45 2.67
C ASP A 272 12.02 -9.53 3.03
N VAL A 273 10.87 -9.10 3.56
CA VAL A 273 9.75 -9.99 3.90
C VAL A 273 8.49 -9.57 3.15
N ASN A 274 8.36 -10.06 1.91
CA ASN A 274 7.20 -9.77 1.06
C ASN A 274 5.98 -10.64 1.44
N LEU A 275 5.26 -10.19 2.47
CA LEU A 275 4.13 -10.94 3.06
C LEU A 275 3.01 -11.30 2.06
N PRO A 276 2.57 -10.42 1.12
CA PRO A 276 1.63 -10.82 0.08
C PRO A 276 2.13 -11.94 -0.82
N LEU A 277 3.41 -11.87 -1.23
CA LEU A 277 4.01 -12.92 -2.07
C LEU A 277 4.10 -14.24 -1.31
N LEU A 278 4.55 -14.20 -0.05
CA LEU A 278 4.62 -15.37 0.82
C LEU A 278 3.24 -16.01 1.02
N ALA A 279 2.20 -15.20 1.23
CA ALA A 279 0.83 -15.69 1.37
C ALA A 279 0.36 -16.39 0.09
N LEU A 280 0.61 -15.79 -1.08
CA LEU A 280 0.26 -16.42 -2.35
C LEU A 280 1.01 -17.74 -2.56
N CYS A 281 2.32 -17.78 -2.31
CA CYS A 281 3.10 -19.02 -2.41
C CYS A 281 2.57 -20.13 -1.48
N ASP A 282 2.25 -19.83 -0.21
CA ASP A 282 1.66 -20.81 0.71
C ASP A 282 0.27 -21.30 0.26
N PHE A 283 -0.58 -20.40 -0.24
CA PHE A 283 -1.89 -20.77 -0.76
C PHE A 283 -1.81 -21.50 -2.10
N ASP A 284 -0.73 -21.30 -2.85
CA ASP A 284 -0.40 -22.03 -4.06
C ASP A 284 0.30 -23.38 -3.80
N GLY A 285 0.35 -23.81 -2.53
CA GLY A 285 0.88 -25.11 -2.12
C GLY A 285 2.41 -25.19 -2.11
N MET A 286 3.10 -24.06 -2.12
CA MET A 286 4.55 -24.01 -1.96
C MET A 286 4.93 -23.98 -0.48
N ASP A 287 5.97 -24.71 -0.11
CA ASP A 287 6.63 -24.51 1.18
C ASP A 287 7.32 -23.14 1.18
N VAL A 288 7.14 -22.39 2.27
CA VAL A 288 7.71 -21.06 2.46
C VAL A 288 8.55 -20.98 3.72
N ASP A 289 9.64 -20.22 3.65
CA ASP A 289 10.49 -19.84 4.77
C ASP A 289 10.75 -18.32 4.75
N ILE A 290 11.25 -17.78 5.86
CA ILE A 290 11.43 -16.33 6.01
C ILE A 290 12.77 -16.07 6.69
N THR A 291 13.64 -15.31 6.03
CA THR A 291 14.93 -14.85 6.57
C THR A 291 15.05 -13.34 6.44
N PRO A 292 14.57 -12.56 7.43
CA PRO A 292 14.56 -11.11 7.35
C PRO A 292 15.97 -10.50 7.45
N ASN A 293 16.18 -9.37 6.77
CA ASN A 293 17.32 -8.51 7.02
C ASN A 293 17.28 -7.91 8.44
N LYS A 294 18.46 -7.67 9.02
CA LYS A 294 18.61 -7.18 10.41
C LYS A 294 19.13 -5.75 10.42
N TYR A 295 18.23 -4.78 10.28
CA TYR A 295 18.50 -3.37 10.50
C TYR A 295 17.26 -2.67 11.04
N GLU A 296 17.46 -1.54 11.71
CA GLU A 296 16.36 -0.66 12.08
C GLU A 296 15.90 0.12 10.84
N ILE A 297 14.59 0.19 10.64
CA ILE A 297 14.00 1.00 9.58
C ILE A 297 12.79 1.77 10.11
N THR A 298 12.71 3.04 9.71
CA THR A 298 11.58 3.92 10.00
C THR A 298 10.90 4.30 8.69
N ALA A 299 9.59 4.06 8.60
CA ALA A 299 8.74 4.58 7.54
C ALA A 299 7.98 5.82 8.05
N ASP A 300 7.97 6.89 7.25
CA ASP A 300 7.08 8.04 7.42
C ASP A 300 6.28 8.24 6.13
N LYS A 301 4.97 8.44 6.27
CA LYS A 301 4.03 8.50 5.16
C LYS A 301 3.34 9.84 5.09
N ASN A 302 3.17 10.31 3.86
CA ASN A 302 2.29 11.39 3.48
C ASN A 302 1.50 10.97 2.23
N TYR A 303 0.55 11.80 1.81
CA TYR A 303 -0.13 11.62 0.53
C TYR A 303 0.85 11.76 -0.64
N ILE A 304 0.63 10.95 -1.66
CA ILE A 304 1.32 11.06 -2.94
C ILE A 304 0.26 11.28 -4.01
N ASP A 305 0.51 12.23 -4.89
CA ASP A 305 -0.38 12.46 -6.02
C ASP A 305 -0.05 11.48 -7.16
N ARG A 306 -1.10 11.08 -7.87
CA ARG A 306 -1.03 10.27 -9.09
C ARG A 306 -1.91 10.94 -10.13
N TYR A 307 -1.40 11.04 -11.35
CA TYR A 307 -2.01 11.85 -12.40
C TYR A 307 -2.40 10.97 -13.58
N LYS A 308 -3.55 11.28 -14.19
CA LYS A 308 -3.99 10.69 -15.45
C LYS A 308 -4.20 11.81 -16.44
N LEU A 309 -3.37 11.84 -17.48
CA LEU A 309 -3.44 12.85 -18.51
C LEU A 309 -4.22 12.33 -19.72
N ASN A 310 -5.14 13.15 -20.22
CA ASN A 310 -5.69 12.96 -21.56
C ASN A 310 -4.78 13.64 -22.60
N LEU A 311 -3.53 13.15 -22.70
CA LEU A 311 -2.51 13.71 -23.58
C LEU A 311 -1.85 12.60 -24.39
N ARG A 312 -2.05 12.61 -25.71
CA ARG A 312 -1.37 11.71 -26.64
C ARG A 312 -0.10 12.35 -27.19
N TYR A 313 1.01 11.63 -27.09
CA TYR A 313 2.27 11.99 -27.72
C TYR A 313 3.03 10.73 -28.15
N GLU A 314 3.88 10.89 -29.15
CA GLU A 314 4.70 9.84 -29.78
C GLU A 314 6.19 10.18 -29.70
N ARG A 315 6.53 11.47 -29.52
CA ARG A 315 7.90 11.96 -29.40
C ARG A 315 8.10 12.82 -28.15
N VAL A 316 9.24 12.67 -27.51
CA VAL A 316 9.69 13.48 -26.37
C VAL A 316 10.97 14.21 -26.78
N TYR A 317 10.90 15.54 -26.82
CA TYR A 317 12.09 16.37 -26.84
C TYR A 317 12.50 16.69 -25.41
N VAL A 318 13.75 16.41 -25.05
CA VAL A 318 14.26 16.60 -23.69
C VAL A 318 15.55 17.41 -23.70
N GLY A 319 15.62 18.42 -22.83
CA GLY A 319 16.83 19.17 -22.55
C GLY A 319 17.87 18.32 -21.81
N PHE A 320 19.15 18.69 -21.90
CA PHE A 320 20.21 17.99 -21.18
C PHE A 320 20.50 18.62 -19.81
N ASP A 321 21.11 19.81 -19.83
CA ASP A 321 21.55 20.52 -18.64
C ASP A 321 20.37 20.92 -17.75
N ASP A 322 20.53 20.69 -16.45
CA ASP A 322 19.53 20.91 -15.39
C ASP A 322 18.17 20.22 -15.64
N THR A 323 18.14 19.26 -16.55
CA THR A 323 16.95 18.49 -16.92
C THR A 323 17.19 17.00 -16.72
N ILE A 324 18.19 16.43 -17.40
CA ILE A 324 18.64 15.04 -17.21
C ILE A 324 19.76 14.97 -16.15
N VAL A 325 20.67 15.95 -16.15
CA VAL A 325 21.78 16.04 -15.19
C VAL A 325 21.85 17.45 -14.61
N PHE A 326 21.79 17.55 -13.28
CA PHE A 326 21.96 18.79 -12.54
C PHE A 326 23.44 19.09 -12.32
N ASN A 327 23.87 20.31 -12.65
CA ASN A 327 25.25 20.78 -12.48
C ASN A 327 26.32 19.84 -13.08
N GLN A 328 25.97 19.01 -14.07
CA GLN A 328 26.84 17.99 -14.66
C GLN A 328 27.40 16.94 -13.67
N GLU A 329 26.76 16.76 -12.51
CA GLU A 329 27.22 15.83 -11.47
C GLU A 329 26.14 14.88 -10.97
N LYS A 330 24.89 15.35 -10.89
CA LYS A 330 23.79 14.60 -10.27
C LYS A 330 22.70 14.29 -11.29
N HIS A 331 22.42 13.01 -11.52
CA HIS A 331 21.33 12.58 -12.38
C HIS A 331 19.97 12.94 -11.78
N ASN A 332 19.06 13.41 -12.63
CA ASN A 332 17.66 13.53 -12.32
C ASN A 332 16.98 12.16 -12.43
N THR A 333 16.89 11.43 -11.32
CA THR A 333 16.38 10.06 -11.31
C THR A 333 14.92 9.94 -11.75
N GLN A 334 14.10 10.97 -11.50
CA GLN A 334 12.70 11.00 -11.96
C GLN A 334 12.62 11.18 -13.48
N MET A 335 13.47 12.04 -14.05
CA MET A 335 13.59 12.15 -15.50
C MET A 335 14.05 10.82 -16.12
N MET A 336 15.06 10.18 -15.53
CA MET A 336 15.53 8.88 -16.02
C MET A 336 14.41 7.83 -15.99
N GLN A 337 13.63 7.77 -14.90
CA GLN A 337 12.46 6.89 -14.83
C GLN A 337 11.49 7.15 -16.00
N PHE A 338 11.17 8.43 -16.26
CA PHE A 338 10.29 8.81 -17.36
C PHE A 338 10.86 8.45 -18.75
N LEU A 339 12.15 8.65 -18.98
CA LEU A 339 12.79 8.29 -20.25
C LEU A 339 12.77 6.78 -20.49
N TYR A 340 13.03 5.96 -19.48
CA TYR A 340 12.93 4.50 -19.61
C TYR A 340 11.46 4.03 -19.75
N GLN A 341 10.51 4.73 -19.16
CA GLN A 341 9.09 4.49 -19.43
C GLN A 341 8.76 4.78 -20.90
N CYS A 342 9.23 5.90 -21.44
CA CYS A 342 9.09 6.23 -22.86
C CYS A 342 9.68 5.15 -23.77
N LEU A 343 10.84 4.58 -23.42
CA LEU A 343 11.41 3.44 -24.13
C LEU A 343 10.50 2.21 -24.11
N ASN A 344 9.97 1.83 -22.94
CA ASN A 344 9.04 0.69 -22.81
C ASN A 344 7.77 0.89 -23.65
N GLU A 345 7.33 2.14 -23.81
CA GLU A 345 6.18 2.53 -24.63
C GLU A 345 6.51 2.76 -26.10
N ASN A 346 7.76 2.51 -26.54
CA ASN A 346 8.27 2.76 -27.89
C ASN A 346 8.08 4.21 -28.37
N LYS A 347 8.23 5.19 -27.47
CA LYS A 347 8.23 6.61 -27.82
C LYS A 347 9.58 7.02 -28.38
N GLU A 348 9.57 7.96 -29.32
CA GLU A 348 10.79 8.55 -29.87
C GLU A 348 11.36 9.58 -28.89
N ILE A 349 12.55 9.32 -28.33
CA ILE A 349 13.21 10.23 -27.39
C ILE A 349 14.30 11.00 -28.14
N VAL A 350 14.23 12.32 -28.16
CA VAL A 350 15.19 13.18 -28.84
C VAL A 350 15.84 14.12 -27.83
N LEU A 351 17.17 14.02 -27.69
CA LEU A 351 17.95 14.96 -26.89
C LEU A 351 18.11 16.24 -27.68
N ILE A 352 17.73 17.39 -27.11
CA ILE A 352 17.93 18.69 -27.74
C ILE A 352 18.60 19.65 -26.76
N THR A 353 19.82 20.09 -27.07
CA THR A 353 20.65 20.79 -26.10
C THR A 353 21.46 21.93 -26.69
N LYS A 354 21.74 22.95 -25.86
CA LYS A 354 22.71 24.02 -26.12
C LYS A 354 24.00 23.79 -25.32
N HIS A 355 24.26 22.54 -24.93
CA HIS A 355 25.42 22.16 -24.12
C HIS A 355 26.70 22.61 -24.82
N ALA A 356 27.52 23.42 -24.14
CA ALA A 356 28.72 23.99 -24.74
C ALA A 356 29.87 22.96 -24.92
N PRO A 357 30.12 22.02 -23.98
CA PRO A 357 31.01 20.88 -24.22
C PRO A 357 30.48 19.92 -25.28
N ASP A 358 31.33 18.99 -25.74
CA ASP A 358 30.87 17.89 -26.60
C ASP A 358 29.87 17.01 -25.85
N ILE A 359 28.62 17.02 -26.32
CA ILE A 359 27.53 16.29 -25.66
C ILE A 359 27.78 14.78 -25.61
N ARG A 360 28.45 14.19 -26.60
CA ARG A 360 28.72 12.74 -26.63
C ARG A 360 29.77 12.37 -25.58
N GLU A 361 30.80 13.19 -25.43
CA GLU A 361 31.78 13.02 -24.35
C GLU A 361 31.11 13.16 -22.98
N THR A 362 30.22 14.15 -22.83
CA THR A 362 29.48 14.34 -21.59
C THR A 362 28.56 13.16 -21.29
N LEU A 363 27.78 12.67 -22.25
CA LEU A 363 26.92 11.48 -22.07
C LEU A 363 27.73 10.27 -21.58
N LYS A 364 28.87 10.00 -22.24
CA LYS A 364 29.78 8.92 -21.84
C LYS A 364 30.31 9.11 -20.41
N LYS A 365 30.72 10.32 -20.04
CA LYS A 365 31.18 10.66 -18.69
C LYS A 365 30.08 10.47 -17.64
N GLN A 366 28.83 10.75 -18.01
CA GLN A 366 27.66 10.60 -17.13
C GLN A 366 27.05 9.20 -17.16
N HIS A 367 27.69 8.23 -17.84
CA HIS A 367 27.18 6.86 -17.99
C HIS A 367 25.78 6.79 -18.63
N LEU A 368 25.46 7.75 -19.51
CA LEU A 368 24.24 7.77 -20.29
C LEU A 368 24.56 7.23 -21.69
N ASN A 369 23.92 6.13 -22.07
CA ASN A 369 24.08 5.59 -23.42
C ASN A 369 23.39 6.53 -24.42
N GLU A 370 24.11 6.90 -25.49
CA GLU A 370 23.56 7.70 -26.59
C GLU A 370 22.40 6.99 -27.30
N ASP A 371 22.37 5.65 -27.32
CA ASP A 371 21.30 4.83 -27.90
C ASP A 371 19.95 4.98 -27.17
N LEU A 372 19.93 5.61 -25.99
CA LEU A 372 18.68 6.03 -25.34
C LEU A 372 17.91 7.03 -26.21
N PHE A 373 18.60 7.78 -27.06
CA PHE A 373 18.04 8.84 -27.88
C PHE A 373 17.98 8.40 -29.34
N ALA A 374 16.79 8.49 -29.93
CA ALA A 374 16.61 8.33 -31.38
C ALA A 374 17.34 9.41 -32.19
N GLY A 375 17.67 10.53 -31.56
CA GLY A 375 18.52 11.58 -32.12
C GLY A 375 19.04 12.54 -31.08
N ILE A 376 20.20 13.14 -31.36
CA ILE A 376 20.82 14.20 -30.56
C ILE A 376 20.93 15.44 -31.44
N ILE A 377 20.27 16.51 -31.01
CA ILE A 377 20.21 17.80 -31.68
C ILE A 377 21.02 18.82 -30.86
N GLU A 378 22.18 19.18 -31.38
CA GLU A 378 23.04 20.24 -30.83
C GLU A 378 22.60 21.59 -31.42
N VAL A 379 22.11 22.48 -30.55
CA VAL A 379 21.57 23.79 -30.91
C VAL A 379 22.61 24.86 -30.61
N PRO A 380 22.95 25.75 -31.57
CA PRO A 380 23.86 26.85 -31.30
C PRO A 380 23.36 27.76 -30.17
N GLU A 381 24.27 28.28 -29.35
CA GLU A 381 23.95 29.10 -28.16
C GLU A 381 22.97 30.26 -28.46
N ASN A 382 23.20 30.95 -29.57
CA ASN A 382 22.41 32.11 -30.02
C ASN A 382 21.15 31.74 -30.84
N SER A 383 20.85 30.46 -31.01
CA SER A 383 19.65 29.99 -31.73
C SER A 383 18.56 29.55 -30.75
N GLU A 384 17.37 29.25 -31.24
CA GLU A 384 16.23 28.84 -30.41
C GLU A 384 15.90 27.38 -30.71
N LYS A 385 15.60 26.57 -29.67
CA LYS A 385 15.42 25.12 -29.84
C LYS A 385 14.30 24.75 -30.82
N TYR A 386 13.20 25.51 -30.79
CA TYR A 386 12.03 25.26 -31.64
C TYR A 386 12.35 25.25 -33.15
N VAL A 387 13.40 25.93 -33.59
CA VAL A 387 13.82 25.99 -35.00
C VAL A 387 14.31 24.63 -35.50
N PHE A 388 14.84 23.79 -34.61
CA PHE A 388 15.42 22.50 -34.93
C PHE A 388 14.48 21.33 -34.62
N MET A 389 13.29 21.62 -34.12
CA MET A 389 12.30 20.61 -33.74
C MET A 389 11.38 20.31 -34.93
N ASP A 390 11.12 19.03 -35.13
CA ASP A 390 10.17 18.53 -36.12
C ASP A 390 8.83 18.26 -35.44
N ASN A 391 7.79 18.96 -35.89
CA ASN A 391 6.42 18.84 -35.38
C ASN A 391 5.52 17.96 -36.27
N SER A 392 6.11 17.08 -37.08
CA SER A 392 5.37 16.12 -37.91
C SER A 392 4.60 15.07 -37.11
N LYS A 393 5.01 14.82 -35.86
CA LYS A 393 4.37 13.88 -34.93
C LYS A 393 3.93 14.58 -33.65
N PRO A 394 2.85 14.10 -32.99
CA PRO A 394 2.48 14.55 -31.66
C PRO A 394 3.66 14.46 -30.70
N SER A 395 4.12 15.61 -30.23
CA SER A 395 5.34 15.72 -29.43
C SER A 395 5.06 16.38 -28.09
N ILE A 396 5.95 16.19 -27.12
CA ILE A 396 6.07 17.02 -25.92
C ILE A 396 7.49 17.56 -25.79
N PHE A 397 7.67 18.64 -25.04
CA PHE A 397 8.99 19.21 -24.76
C PHE A 397 9.21 19.41 -23.27
N ILE A 398 10.35 18.93 -22.78
CA ILE A 398 10.73 19.02 -21.37
C ILE A 398 12.08 19.71 -21.24
N ASP A 399 12.13 20.77 -20.44
CA ASP A 399 13.33 21.58 -20.24
C ASP A 399 13.25 22.34 -18.92
N HIS A 400 14.38 22.61 -18.28
CA HIS A 400 14.47 23.49 -17.12
C HIS A 400 14.17 24.97 -17.45
N ALA A 401 14.60 25.47 -18.62
CA ALA A 401 14.48 26.87 -19.00
C ALA A 401 13.05 27.24 -19.42
N TYR A 402 12.36 28.06 -18.61
CA TYR A 402 11.00 28.52 -18.94
C TYR A 402 10.95 29.32 -20.24
N ALA A 403 11.98 30.11 -20.54
CA ALA A 403 12.06 30.87 -21.79
C ALA A 403 11.98 29.94 -23.01
N GLU A 404 12.78 28.88 -23.05
CA GLU A 404 12.73 27.87 -24.13
C GLU A 404 11.36 27.20 -24.21
N ARG A 405 10.80 26.76 -23.08
CA ARG A 405 9.46 26.13 -23.04
C ARG A 405 8.37 27.07 -23.57
N LYS A 406 8.44 28.36 -23.22
CA LYS A 406 7.51 29.37 -23.72
C LYS A 406 7.61 29.51 -25.23
N ARG A 407 8.83 29.61 -25.77
CA ARG A 407 9.07 29.76 -27.22
C ARG A 407 8.60 28.54 -28.00
N VAL A 408 8.93 27.34 -27.55
CA VAL A 408 8.44 26.09 -28.16
C VAL A 408 6.90 26.03 -28.16
N LYS A 409 6.27 26.40 -27.04
CA LYS A 409 4.80 26.40 -26.94
C LYS A 409 4.16 27.43 -27.88
N GLU A 410 4.69 28.65 -27.95
CA GLU A 410 4.17 29.73 -28.79
C GLU A 410 4.36 29.47 -30.29
N GLN A 411 5.49 28.89 -30.68
CA GLN A 411 5.84 28.73 -32.09
C GLN A 411 5.34 27.41 -32.69
N LEU A 412 5.32 26.32 -31.90
CA LEU A 412 4.97 24.98 -32.40
C LEU A 412 3.65 24.45 -31.84
N GLY A 413 3.06 25.10 -30.82
CA GLY A 413 1.84 24.60 -30.16
C GLY A 413 2.05 23.30 -29.37
N ILE A 414 3.30 22.88 -29.18
CA ILE A 414 3.67 21.64 -28.48
C ILE A 414 3.47 21.81 -26.96
N PRO A 415 2.86 20.84 -26.25
CA PRO A 415 2.81 20.84 -24.79
C PRO A 415 4.21 20.82 -24.17
N THR A 416 4.44 21.69 -23.19
CA THR A 416 5.75 21.83 -22.53
C THR A 416 5.66 21.62 -21.02
N PHE A 417 6.71 21.00 -20.46
CA PHE A 417 6.78 20.63 -19.05
C PHE A 417 8.10 21.10 -18.44
N GLY A 418 8.04 21.69 -17.26
CA GLY A 418 9.24 21.90 -16.45
C GLY A 418 9.69 20.59 -15.80
N VAL A 419 10.90 20.58 -15.27
CA VAL A 419 11.45 19.41 -14.57
C VAL A 419 10.58 18.97 -13.40
N SER A 420 10.01 19.92 -12.65
CA SER A 420 9.07 19.65 -11.56
C SER A 420 7.70 19.14 -12.01
N ASN A 421 7.39 19.18 -13.31
CA ASN A 421 6.11 18.71 -13.84
C ASN A 421 6.19 17.29 -14.41
N VAL A 422 7.36 16.65 -14.41
CA VAL A 422 7.56 15.30 -14.97
C VAL A 422 6.73 14.25 -14.23
N GLU A 423 6.44 14.48 -12.95
CA GLU A 423 5.63 13.55 -12.14
C GLU A 423 4.24 13.26 -12.72
N CYS A 424 3.64 14.20 -13.47
CA CYS A 424 2.33 13.98 -14.08
C CYS A 424 2.39 13.17 -15.38
N LEU A 425 3.59 13.01 -15.96
CA LEU A 425 3.85 12.18 -17.13
C LEU A 425 4.23 10.74 -16.76
N LEU A 426 4.60 10.49 -15.50
CA LEU A 426 4.92 9.16 -15.01
C LEU A 426 3.66 8.31 -14.93
N ASP A 427 3.72 7.18 -15.62
CA ASP A 427 2.72 6.13 -15.54
C ASP A 427 3.15 5.14 -14.46
N TRP A 428 2.31 5.04 -13.43
CA TRP A 428 2.53 4.14 -12.29
C TRP A 428 1.74 2.83 -12.43
N SER A 429 1.05 2.65 -13.56
CA SER A 429 0.14 1.52 -13.83
C SER A 429 0.80 0.21 -14.18
#